data_AF-A0A7I7TAD1-F1
#
_entry.id   AF-A0A7I7TAD1-F1
#
_cell.length_a   1.000
_cell.length_b   1.000
_cell.length_c   1.000
_cell.angle_alpha   90.00
_cell.angle_beta   90.00
_cell.angle_gamma   90.00
#
_symmetry.space_group_name_H-M   'P 1'
#
loop_
_entity.id
_entity.type
_entity.pdbx_description
1 polymer ?
#
loop_
_entity_poly.entity_id
_entity_poly.type
_entity_poly.pdbx_seq_one_letter_code
_entity_poly.pdbx_strand_id
1 'polypeptide(L)'
;MTLTHGIKTGTAAAAAILAGVSMAACTAKETKSADSSTKAPSEITVNASDTECKLSGTQAGTGPSTFVITNNGTKVTEFYVYGEGERVMGEVENISPGLQRKLVVQLGEPGKYQTACKPGMIGDGIRADFTVTGNAVAVDEKGEFKEAAESYKRYVNSQTDALIPATQLFVDAVKKGDVAAAKAQYPIARTYYERIEPVAESFPDDLDPRIDLREADLEPGQKWTGFHALEKQLWVTGLQPDANALADQLMADVKELNDGVKAPGWTIDSTQIAGGAQGLLDEIAASKISGEEDIFSHTDLWDFQANVDGSQTAVASVRPILDSRNAELGKQVDKGFADVEALLAKYRSGDGFVLYNTVTEPQRQELSRAIDALSKNVSQVQGVIAPQ
;
A
#
# COMPACT_ATOMS: atom_id res chain seq x y z
N MET A 1 -37.78 48.53 29.06
CA MET A 1 -37.50 49.82 29.73
C MET A 1 -36.03 49.84 30.09
N THR A 2 -35.39 50.91 29.67
CA THR A 2 -33.96 51.16 29.58
C THR A 2 -33.33 51.52 30.92
N LEU A 3 -31.99 51.50 30.96
CA LEU A 3 -31.06 52.29 31.81
C LEU A 3 -30.46 51.62 33.06
N THR A 4 -29.25 51.09 32.83
CA THR A 4 -27.96 51.53 33.42
C THR A 4 -27.92 51.96 34.89
N HIS A 5 -27.01 51.37 35.64
CA HIS A 5 -26.24 52.06 36.69
C HIS A 5 -24.76 51.73 36.54
N GLY A 6 -23.96 52.76 36.27
CA GLY A 6 -22.51 52.71 36.40
C GLY A 6 -22.10 53.12 37.81
N ILE A 7 -21.04 52.50 38.34
CA ILE A 7 -20.30 52.99 39.50
C ILE A 7 -18.81 53.03 39.15
N LYS A 8 -18.21 54.17 39.50
CA LYS A 8 -16.82 54.55 39.28
C LYS A 8 -15.91 54.08 40.43
N THR A 9 -14.61 54.13 40.10
CA THR A 9 -13.43 54.42 40.94
C THR A 9 -12.82 53.33 41.82
N GLY A 10 -11.49 53.18 41.69
CA GLY A 10 -10.64 52.57 42.70
C GLY A 10 -9.28 52.10 42.16
N THR A 11 -8.36 53.02 41.88
CA THR A 11 -6.93 52.72 41.71
C THR A 11 -6.33 52.18 42.99
N ALA A 12 -5.72 50.99 42.94
CA ALA A 12 -4.74 50.54 43.94
C ALA A 12 -3.63 49.76 43.22
N ALA A 13 -2.44 50.36 43.18
CA ALA A 13 -1.21 49.72 42.74
C ALA A 13 -0.77 48.70 43.79
N ALA A 14 -0.52 47.46 43.35
CA ALA A 14 0.20 46.47 44.12
C ALA A 14 1.26 45.84 43.22
N ALA A 15 2.52 46.18 43.51
CA ALA A 15 3.70 45.55 42.92
C ALA A 15 3.79 44.10 43.42
N ALA A 16 3.81 43.14 42.50
CA ALA A 16 4.12 41.75 42.79
C ALA A 16 5.43 41.36 42.09
N ILE A 17 6.38 40.96 42.93
CA ILE A 17 7.77 40.60 42.63
C ILE A 17 7.79 39.32 41.78
N LEU A 18 8.44 39.40 40.61
CA LEU A 18 8.82 38.25 39.78
C LEU A 18 9.92 37.46 40.51
N ALA A 19 9.54 36.40 41.21
CA ALA A 19 10.46 35.36 41.66
C ALA A 19 10.64 34.33 40.53
N GLY A 20 11.75 34.45 39.81
CA GLY A 20 12.18 33.45 38.84
C GLY A 20 12.58 32.15 39.56
N VAL A 21 11.88 31.06 39.24
CA VAL A 21 12.30 29.70 39.57
C VAL A 21 12.91 29.11 38.30
N SER A 22 14.23 29.20 38.18
CA SER A 22 15.01 28.45 37.22
C SER A 22 15.06 26.99 37.67
N MET A 23 14.25 26.13 37.06
CA MET A 23 14.45 24.67 37.17
C MET A 23 15.63 24.27 36.28
N ALA A 24 16.74 23.95 36.94
CA ALA A 24 17.88 23.28 36.33
C ALA A 24 17.46 21.87 35.92
N ALA A 25 17.22 21.66 34.63
CA ALA A 25 17.14 20.32 34.05
C ALA A 25 18.56 19.75 33.97
N CYS A 26 18.78 18.64 34.65
CA CYS A 26 20.01 17.85 34.61
C CYS A 26 20.26 17.36 33.18
N THR A 27 21.21 17.97 32.47
CA THR A 27 21.82 17.36 31.30
C THR A 27 22.78 16.26 31.78
N ALA A 28 22.38 15.01 31.60
CA ALA A 28 23.29 13.89 31.71
C ALA A 28 24.38 14.04 30.64
N LYS A 29 25.60 14.26 31.10
CA LYS A 29 26.80 14.38 30.27
C LYS A 29 27.17 12.98 29.78
N GLU A 30 26.78 12.64 28.55
CA GLU A 30 27.20 11.39 27.93
C GLU A 30 28.72 11.34 27.84
N THR A 31 29.27 10.30 28.46
CA THR A 31 30.68 9.98 28.46
C THR A 31 30.99 9.26 27.16
N LYS A 32 31.83 9.87 26.32
CA LYS A 32 32.37 9.22 25.12
C LYS A 32 33.11 7.95 25.53
N SER A 33 32.56 6.79 25.18
CA SER A 33 33.32 5.55 25.05
C SER A 33 33.42 5.23 23.56
N ALA A 34 34.65 5.02 23.10
CA ALA A 34 34.97 4.62 21.74
C ALA A 34 34.88 3.08 21.61
N ASP A 35 34.48 2.67 20.40
CA ASP A 35 34.54 1.34 19.78
C ASP A 35 33.56 0.23 20.22
N SER A 36 32.46 0.12 19.47
CA SER A 36 32.32 -0.90 18.42
C SER A 36 31.28 -0.42 17.38
N SER A 37 31.69 -0.28 16.12
CA SER A 37 30.87 0.27 15.04
C SER A 37 29.74 -0.66 14.59
N THR A 38 28.52 -0.33 15.00
CA THR A 38 27.32 -0.45 14.15
C THR A 38 26.60 0.89 14.21
N LYS A 39 27.06 1.86 13.41
CA LYS A 39 26.23 3.04 13.11
C LYS A 39 24.93 2.50 12.49
N ALA A 40 23.78 2.88 13.02
CA ALA A 40 22.54 2.75 12.28
C ALA A 40 22.76 3.32 10.86
N PRO A 41 22.27 2.66 9.79
CA PRO A 41 22.38 3.22 8.45
C PRO A 41 21.86 4.66 8.48
N SER A 42 22.61 5.60 7.92
CA SER A 42 22.16 6.98 7.81
C SER A 42 20.91 7.00 6.94
N GLU A 43 19.79 7.50 7.47
CA GLU A 43 18.56 7.69 6.71
C GLU A 43 18.83 8.58 5.48
N ILE A 44 18.26 8.19 4.34
CA ILE A 44 18.33 8.94 3.09
C ILE A 44 17.08 9.80 3.00
N THR A 45 17.23 11.11 3.14
CA THR A 45 16.08 12.03 3.00
C THR A 45 15.79 12.23 1.52
N VAL A 46 14.52 12.14 1.14
CA VAL A 46 14.01 12.42 -0.20
C VAL A 46 13.19 13.70 -0.13
N ASN A 47 13.66 14.76 -0.80
CA ASN A 47 12.89 15.97 -1.01
C ASN A 47 12.16 15.86 -2.35
N ALA A 48 10.91 15.44 -2.30
CA ALA A 48 10.05 15.34 -3.47
C ALA A 48 9.39 16.70 -3.75
N SER A 49 9.21 17.03 -5.02
CA SER A 49 8.47 18.20 -5.50
C SER A 49 7.83 17.86 -6.85
N ASP A 50 7.06 18.79 -7.43
CA ASP A 50 6.37 18.56 -8.70
C ASP A 50 7.34 18.30 -9.88
N THR A 51 8.61 18.67 -9.75
CA THR A 51 9.62 18.60 -10.83
C THR A 51 10.96 18.00 -10.41
N GLU A 52 11.21 17.79 -9.12
CA GLU A 52 12.47 17.22 -8.61
C GLU A 52 12.23 16.11 -7.57
N CYS A 53 13.09 15.09 -7.57
CA CYS A 53 13.18 14.05 -6.55
C CYS A 53 14.61 14.02 -5.97
N LYS A 54 14.88 14.84 -4.95
CA LYS A 54 16.24 15.09 -4.48
C LYS A 54 16.59 14.27 -3.23
N LEU A 55 17.46 13.28 -3.40
CA LEU A 55 17.99 12.45 -2.32
C LEU A 55 19.19 13.12 -1.63
N SER A 56 19.35 12.92 -0.31
CA SER A 56 20.57 13.34 0.43
C SER A 56 21.80 12.51 0.11
N GLY A 57 21.61 11.32 -0.46
CA GLY A 57 22.65 10.44 -0.97
C GLY A 57 22.08 9.47 -1.99
N THR A 58 22.84 9.19 -3.04
CA THR A 58 22.44 8.28 -4.14
C THR A 58 23.13 6.92 -4.05
N GLN A 59 23.67 6.59 -2.87
CA GLN A 59 24.35 5.33 -2.61
C GLN A 59 23.99 4.79 -1.23
N ALA A 60 23.89 3.46 -1.13
CA ALA A 60 23.78 2.74 0.14
C ALA A 60 24.66 1.48 0.15
N GLY A 61 24.79 0.89 1.34
CA GLY A 61 25.29 -0.47 1.48
C GLY A 61 24.17 -1.48 1.23
N THR A 62 24.54 -2.71 0.89
CA THR A 62 23.63 -3.86 0.94
C THR A 62 23.02 -4.02 2.34
N GLY A 63 21.74 -4.38 2.40
CA GLY A 63 20.95 -4.48 3.62
C GLY A 63 19.79 -3.47 3.68
N PRO A 64 19.22 -3.23 4.88
CA PRO A 64 18.09 -2.33 5.04
C PRO A 64 18.50 -0.88 4.78
N SER A 65 17.80 -0.23 3.86
CA SER A 65 17.93 1.18 3.52
C SER A 65 16.65 1.93 3.86
N THR A 66 16.77 2.99 4.67
CA THR A 66 15.63 3.82 5.07
C THR A 66 15.60 5.10 4.27
N PHE A 67 14.48 5.34 3.58
CA PHE A 67 14.17 6.56 2.87
C PHE A 67 13.16 7.37 3.68
N VAL A 68 13.40 8.67 3.86
CA VAL A 68 12.49 9.60 4.55
C VAL A 68 12.01 10.63 3.55
N ILE A 69 10.80 10.42 3.05
CA ILE A 69 10.24 11.18 1.93
C ILE A 69 9.43 12.34 2.48
N THR A 70 9.78 13.55 2.09
CA THR A 70 9.00 14.77 2.38
C THR A 70 8.50 15.34 1.06
N ASN A 71 7.18 15.46 0.92
CA ASN A 71 6.58 16.09 -0.24
C ASN A 71 6.51 17.61 -0.04
N ASN A 72 7.38 18.34 -0.75
CA ASN A 72 7.41 19.79 -0.80
C ASN A 72 6.73 20.36 -2.07
N GLY A 73 6.11 19.49 -2.88
CA GLY A 73 5.35 19.86 -4.07
C GLY A 73 3.94 20.32 -3.76
N THR A 74 3.16 20.51 -4.82
CA THR A 74 1.75 20.88 -4.75
C THR A 74 0.81 19.72 -5.08
N LYS A 75 1.34 18.65 -5.69
CA LYS A 75 0.61 17.41 -6.00
C LYS A 75 0.88 16.35 -4.95
N VAL A 76 -0.06 15.41 -4.78
CA VAL A 76 0.24 14.13 -4.12
C VAL A 76 1.36 13.44 -4.91
N THR A 77 2.31 12.80 -4.23
CA THR A 77 3.40 12.07 -4.87
C THR A 77 3.56 10.69 -4.23
N GLU A 78 4.20 9.79 -4.96
CA GLU A 78 4.69 8.52 -4.44
C GLU A 78 6.21 8.51 -4.46
N PHE A 79 6.82 7.50 -3.82
CA PHE A 79 8.24 7.22 -3.94
C PHE A 79 8.49 5.72 -4.10
N TYR A 80 9.26 5.36 -5.12
CA TYR A 80 9.58 3.98 -5.47
C TYR A 80 11.09 3.74 -5.42
N VAL A 81 11.46 2.51 -5.10
CA VAL A 81 12.80 1.96 -5.33
C VAL A 81 12.68 0.77 -6.28
N TYR A 82 13.35 0.83 -7.43
CA TYR A 82 13.35 -0.21 -8.45
C TYR A 82 14.69 -0.96 -8.48
N GLY A 83 14.61 -2.27 -8.61
CA GLY A 83 15.72 -3.17 -8.87
C GLY A 83 15.91 -3.46 -10.35
N GLU A 84 16.57 -4.57 -10.65
CA GLU A 84 16.73 -5.05 -12.02
C GLU A 84 15.38 -5.38 -12.67
N GLY A 85 15.24 -5.03 -13.96
CA GLY A 85 14.05 -5.37 -14.75
C GLY A 85 12.77 -4.67 -14.29
N GLU A 86 12.85 -3.43 -13.81
CA GLU A 86 11.71 -2.63 -13.30
C GLU A 86 11.03 -3.23 -12.06
N ARG A 87 11.66 -4.22 -11.41
CA ARG A 87 11.09 -4.82 -10.20
C ARG A 87 10.98 -3.81 -9.07
N VAL A 88 9.78 -3.59 -8.56
CA VAL A 88 9.55 -2.78 -7.36
C VAL A 88 10.17 -3.48 -6.15
N MET A 89 11.13 -2.81 -5.52
CA MET A 89 11.78 -3.27 -4.28
C MET A 89 10.99 -2.85 -3.04
N GLY A 90 10.29 -1.71 -3.15
CA GLY A 90 9.40 -1.15 -2.16
C GLY A 90 8.97 0.25 -2.59
N GLU A 91 7.79 0.66 -2.13
CA GLU A 91 7.24 1.97 -2.39
C GLU A 91 6.49 2.53 -1.18
N VAL A 92 6.22 3.84 -1.26
CA VAL A 92 5.25 4.48 -0.40
C VAL A 92 4.42 5.43 -1.24
N GLU A 93 3.10 5.29 -1.12
CA GLU A 93 2.16 6.04 -1.94
C GLU A 93 1.47 7.14 -1.14
N ASN A 94 0.64 7.92 -1.85
CA ASN A 94 -0.22 8.95 -1.24
C ASN A 94 0.47 9.99 -0.35
N ILE A 95 1.69 10.39 -0.67
CA ILE A 95 2.41 11.39 0.13
C ILE A 95 1.83 12.76 -0.22
N SER A 96 0.80 13.20 0.50
CA SER A 96 0.17 14.51 0.27
C SER A 96 1.15 15.68 0.50
N PRO A 97 0.93 16.84 -0.14
CA PRO A 97 1.75 18.04 0.07
C PRO A 97 1.95 18.37 1.56
N GLY A 98 3.20 18.57 1.97
CA GLY A 98 3.59 18.87 3.35
C GLY A 98 3.67 17.64 4.27
N LEU A 99 3.33 16.44 3.80
CA LEU A 99 3.50 15.21 4.57
C LEU A 99 4.91 14.63 4.43
N GLN A 100 5.27 13.90 5.47
CA GLN A 100 6.46 13.06 5.51
C GLN A 100 6.04 11.60 5.72
N ARG A 101 6.68 10.70 4.97
CA ARG A 101 6.55 9.24 5.07
C ARG A 101 7.93 8.60 5.12
N LYS A 102 8.00 7.38 5.62
CA LYS A 102 9.23 6.59 5.70
C LYS A 102 9.00 5.29 4.94
N LEU A 103 9.98 4.91 4.12
CA LEU A 103 10.04 3.63 3.42
C LEU A 103 11.31 2.91 3.84
N VAL A 104 11.21 1.63 4.20
CA VAL A 104 12.37 0.79 4.49
C VAL A 104 12.44 -0.31 3.45
N VAL A 105 13.53 -0.34 2.67
CA VAL A 105 13.74 -1.31 1.59
C VAL A 105 14.94 -2.19 1.93
N GLN A 106 14.76 -3.51 1.84
CA GLN A 106 15.86 -4.46 1.93
C GLN A 106 16.58 -4.56 0.58
N LEU A 107 17.81 -4.04 0.49
CA LEU A 107 18.62 -4.05 -0.73
C LEU A 107 19.69 -5.14 -0.63
N GLY A 108 19.32 -6.38 -0.98
CA GLY A 108 20.20 -7.55 -0.81
C GLY A 108 21.42 -7.56 -1.74
N GLU A 109 21.26 -7.15 -2.99
CA GLU A 109 22.31 -7.27 -4.01
C GLU A 109 23.03 -5.94 -4.26
N PRO A 110 24.38 -5.93 -4.40
CA PRO A 110 25.10 -4.75 -4.86
C PRO A 110 24.81 -4.51 -6.34
N GLY A 111 24.73 -3.24 -6.77
CA GLY A 111 24.48 -2.93 -8.18
C GLY A 111 23.77 -1.61 -8.40
N LYS A 112 23.16 -1.50 -9.58
CA LYS A 112 22.35 -0.34 -9.97
C LYS A 112 20.89 -0.60 -9.64
N TYR A 113 20.30 0.41 -9.03
CA TYR A 113 18.89 0.53 -8.71
C TYR A 113 18.42 1.87 -9.26
N GLN A 114 17.11 2.10 -9.25
CA GLN A 114 16.55 3.41 -9.52
C GLN A 114 15.64 3.84 -8.37
N THR A 115 15.54 5.14 -8.18
CA THR A 115 14.53 5.74 -7.30
C THR A 115 13.66 6.66 -8.13
N ALA A 116 12.38 6.74 -7.81
CA ALA A 116 11.45 7.64 -8.50
C ALA A 116 10.55 8.35 -7.52
N CYS A 117 10.35 9.66 -7.70
CA CYS A 117 9.16 10.33 -7.17
C CYS A 117 8.14 10.43 -8.29
N LYS A 118 6.86 10.15 -8.06
CA LYS A 118 5.79 10.27 -9.08
C LYS A 118 4.76 11.36 -8.71
N PRO A 119 5.03 12.65 -9.00
CA PRO A 119 4.08 13.71 -8.71
C PRO A 119 2.81 13.60 -9.55
N GLY A 120 1.68 13.51 -8.87
CA GLY A 120 0.38 13.26 -9.49
C GLY A 120 0.09 11.80 -9.79
N MET A 121 0.93 10.86 -9.33
CA MET A 121 0.66 9.41 -9.40
C MET A 121 0.48 8.89 -10.84
N ILE A 122 1.20 9.49 -11.80
CA ILE A 122 1.08 9.16 -13.23
C ILE A 122 2.46 8.97 -13.88
N GLY A 123 2.51 8.01 -14.80
CA GLY A 123 3.68 7.68 -15.63
C GLY A 123 4.90 7.19 -14.83
N ASP A 124 6.08 7.27 -15.44
CA ASP A 124 7.33 6.74 -14.87
C ASP A 124 7.93 7.56 -13.72
N GLY A 125 7.41 8.77 -13.49
CA GLY A 125 7.92 9.70 -12.50
C GLY A 125 9.28 10.33 -12.82
N ILE A 126 9.81 11.06 -11.84
CA ILE A 126 11.13 11.67 -11.84
C ILE A 126 12.13 10.63 -11.33
N ARG A 127 12.74 9.90 -12.27
CA ARG A 127 13.68 8.81 -11.98
C ARG A 127 15.12 9.28 -11.84
N ALA A 128 15.87 8.60 -10.97
CA ALA A 128 17.30 8.78 -10.80
C ALA A 128 18.00 7.47 -10.46
N ASP A 129 19.26 7.34 -10.89
CA ASP A 129 20.12 6.21 -10.55
C ASP A 129 20.47 6.19 -9.06
N PHE A 130 20.44 5.00 -8.48
CA PHE A 130 20.86 4.71 -7.11
C PHE A 130 21.83 3.53 -7.10
N THR A 131 22.92 3.60 -6.33
CA THR A 131 23.94 2.54 -6.31
C THR A 131 24.00 1.85 -4.95
N VAL A 132 23.88 0.53 -4.96
CA VAL A 132 24.09 -0.30 -3.76
C VAL A 132 25.47 -0.93 -3.84
N THR A 133 26.23 -0.82 -2.75
CA THR A 133 27.61 -1.28 -2.64
C THR A 133 27.76 -2.28 -1.49
N GLY A 134 28.84 -3.07 -1.51
CA GLY A 134 29.09 -4.10 -0.50
C GLY A 134 28.96 -5.51 -1.06
N ASN A 135 28.85 -6.48 -0.17
CA ASN A 135 28.67 -7.89 -0.52
C ASN A 135 27.18 -8.22 -0.50
N ALA A 136 26.73 -9.10 -1.40
CA ALA A 136 25.36 -9.59 -1.37
C ALA A 136 24.96 -10.08 0.04
N VAL A 137 23.79 -9.62 0.50
CA VAL A 137 23.17 -10.02 1.75
C VAL A 137 21.91 -10.80 1.39
N ALA A 138 21.96 -12.12 1.60
CA ALA A 138 20.79 -12.96 1.44
C ALA A 138 19.77 -12.69 2.54
N VAL A 139 18.49 -12.84 2.20
CA VAL A 139 17.41 -12.88 3.18
C VAL A 139 17.63 -14.06 4.14
N ASP A 140 17.36 -13.89 5.42
CA ASP A 140 17.40 -14.98 6.38
C ASP A 140 16.26 -15.95 6.06
N GLU A 141 16.62 -17.09 5.49
CA GLU A 141 15.69 -18.17 5.17
C GLU A 141 15.62 -19.22 6.29
N LYS A 142 15.79 -18.80 7.55
CA LYS A 142 15.69 -19.68 8.73
C LYS A 142 14.68 -19.14 9.72
N GLY A 143 14.32 -19.99 10.70
CA GLY A 143 13.47 -19.63 11.83
C GLY A 143 12.18 -18.88 11.42
N GLU A 144 11.91 -17.78 12.11
CA GLU A 144 10.69 -16.99 11.94
C GLU A 144 10.57 -16.36 10.53
N PHE A 145 11.68 -15.98 9.89
CA PHE A 145 11.65 -15.41 8.53
C PHE A 145 11.26 -16.45 7.48
N LYS A 146 11.78 -17.68 7.60
CA LYS A 146 11.36 -18.80 6.76
C LYS A 146 9.88 -19.11 6.96
N GLU A 147 9.45 -19.19 8.21
CA GLU A 147 8.05 -19.49 8.55
C GLU A 147 7.09 -18.42 8.01
N ALA A 148 7.47 -17.14 8.09
CA ALA A 148 6.71 -16.04 7.51
C ALA A 148 6.58 -16.16 5.99
N ALA A 149 7.70 -16.36 5.28
CA ALA A 149 7.71 -16.54 3.83
C ALA A 149 6.87 -17.75 3.38
N GLU A 150 7.04 -18.91 4.03
CA GLU A 150 6.29 -20.11 3.70
C GLU A 150 4.80 -19.98 4.03
N SER A 151 4.45 -19.29 5.13
CA SER A 151 3.07 -19.04 5.50
C SER A 151 2.37 -18.13 4.49
N TYR A 152 3.02 -17.03 4.12
CA TYR A 152 2.46 -16.11 3.14
C TYR A 152 2.38 -16.75 1.75
N LYS A 153 3.39 -17.53 1.33
CA LYS A 153 3.33 -18.34 0.10
C LYS A 153 2.13 -19.31 0.09
N ARG A 154 1.85 -19.99 1.20
CA ARG A 154 0.64 -20.84 1.30
C ARG A 154 -0.65 -20.04 1.13
N TYR A 155 -0.71 -18.84 1.72
CA TYR A 155 -1.85 -17.95 1.55
C TYR A 155 -2.02 -17.52 0.09
N VAL A 156 -0.97 -17.03 -0.57
CA VAL A 156 -1.01 -16.63 -1.99
C VAL A 156 -1.45 -17.79 -2.89
N ASN A 157 -0.91 -18.99 -2.67
CA ASN A 157 -1.33 -20.19 -3.40
C ASN A 157 -2.82 -20.47 -3.19
N SER A 158 -3.33 -20.31 -1.96
CA SER A 158 -4.76 -20.54 -1.68
C SER A 158 -5.66 -19.51 -2.37
N GLN A 159 -5.23 -18.25 -2.50
CA GLN A 159 -6.00 -17.21 -3.17
C GLN A 159 -6.01 -17.44 -4.69
N THR A 160 -4.86 -17.75 -5.30
CA THR A 160 -4.82 -18.10 -6.73
C THR A 160 -5.60 -19.39 -7.04
N ASP A 161 -5.56 -20.40 -6.16
CA ASP A 161 -6.38 -21.61 -6.28
C ASP A 161 -7.89 -21.31 -6.26
N ALA A 162 -8.32 -20.34 -5.45
CA ALA A 162 -9.71 -19.93 -5.33
C ALA A 162 -10.15 -18.94 -6.43
N LEU A 163 -9.22 -18.14 -6.94
CA LEU A 163 -9.44 -17.22 -8.06
C LEU A 163 -9.84 -18.00 -9.33
N ILE A 164 -9.20 -19.12 -9.62
CA ILE A 164 -9.49 -19.95 -10.81
C ILE A 164 -10.99 -20.33 -10.94
N PRO A 165 -11.63 -21.03 -9.98
CA PRO A 165 -13.04 -21.36 -10.10
C PRO A 165 -13.96 -20.14 -10.03
N ALA A 166 -13.60 -19.08 -9.29
CA ALA A 166 -14.39 -17.86 -9.23
C ALA A 166 -14.42 -17.13 -10.58
N THR A 167 -13.25 -16.95 -11.21
CA THR A 167 -13.13 -16.42 -12.56
C THR A 167 -13.82 -17.32 -13.57
N GLN A 168 -13.79 -18.66 -13.39
CA GLN A 168 -14.48 -19.59 -14.30
C GLN A 168 -15.99 -19.37 -14.30
N LEU A 169 -16.59 -19.19 -13.12
CA LEU A 169 -18.03 -18.88 -13.00
C LEU A 169 -18.37 -17.56 -13.69
N PHE A 170 -17.54 -16.53 -13.52
CA PHE A 170 -17.70 -15.23 -14.16
C PHE A 170 -17.61 -15.32 -15.69
N VAL A 171 -16.53 -15.88 -16.23
CA VAL A 171 -16.30 -15.95 -17.69
C VAL A 171 -17.28 -16.89 -18.38
N ASP A 172 -17.75 -17.96 -17.71
CA ASP A 172 -18.81 -18.82 -18.23
C ASP A 172 -20.14 -18.07 -18.39
N ALA A 173 -20.47 -17.19 -17.44
CA ALA A 173 -21.68 -16.37 -17.52
C ALA A 173 -21.58 -15.36 -18.69
N VAL A 174 -20.43 -14.72 -18.86
CA VAL A 174 -20.12 -13.86 -20.02
C VAL A 174 -20.33 -14.62 -21.32
N LYS A 175 -19.72 -15.80 -21.46
CA LYS A 175 -19.77 -16.61 -22.70
C LYS A 175 -21.16 -17.16 -23.02
N LYS A 176 -22.02 -17.33 -22.01
CA LYS A 176 -23.43 -17.69 -22.17
C LYS A 176 -24.32 -16.50 -22.51
N GLY A 177 -23.80 -15.28 -22.44
CA GLY A 177 -24.59 -14.05 -22.56
C GLY A 177 -25.50 -13.79 -21.36
N ASP A 178 -25.27 -14.46 -20.22
CA ASP A 178 -26.03 -14.24 -18.98
C ASP A 178 -25.46 -13.03 -18.23
N VAL A 179 -25.86 -11.84 -18.70
CA VAL A 179 -25.39 -10.55 -18.16
C VAL A 179 -25.70 -10.42 -16.66
N ALA A 180 -26.85 -10.90 -16.20
CA ALA A 180 -27.23 -10.79 -14.80
C ALA A 180 -26.32 -11.66 -13.91
N ALA A 181 -26.06 -12.91 -14.31
CA ALA A 181 -25.14 -13.77 -13.59
C ALA A 181 -23.70 -13.24 -13.65
N ALA A 182 -23.24 -12.75 -14.81
CA ALA A 182 -21.89 -12.20 -14.95
C ALA A 182 -21.69 -10.98 -14.03
N LYS A 183 -22.65 -10.05 -13.99
CA LYS A 183 -22.60 -8.90 -13.07
C LYS A 183 -22.56 -9.30 -11.61
N ALA A 184 -23.29 -10.34 -11.22
CA ALA A 184 -23.30 -10.83 -9.85
C ALA A 184 -21.97 -11.51 -9.46
N GLN A 185 -21.28 -12.16 -10.40
CA GLN A 185 -20.01 -12.83 -10.15
C GLN A 185 -18.80 -11.91 -10.21
N TYR A 186 -18.86 -10.80 -10.96
CA TYR A 186 -17.74 -9.88 -11.16
C TYR A 186 -16.99 -9.49 -9.87
N PRO A 187 -17.63 -8.88 -8.84
CA PRO A 187 -16.91 -8.48 -7.63
C PRO A 187 -16.49 -9.68 -6.75
N ILE A 188 -17.19 -10.82 -6.88
CA ILE A 188 -16.85 -12.06 -6.15
C ILE A 188 -15.59 -12.69 -6.74
N ALA A 189 -15.42 -12.65 -8.06
CA ALA A 189 -14.24 -13.17 -8.73
C ALA A 189 -13.00 -12.33 -8.40
N ARG A 190 -13.11 -11.00 -8.47
CA ARG A 190 -12.03 -10.06 -8.18
C ARG A 190 -11.47 -10.18 -6.76
N THR A 191 -12.32 -10.48 -5.77
CA THR A 191 -11.95 -10.60 -4.34
C THR A 191 -10.65 -11.39 -4.09
N TYR A 192 -10.38 -12.45 -4.85
CA TYR A 192 -9.18 -13.27 -4.64
C TYR A 192 -7.92 -12.67 -5.27
N TYR A 193 -8.07 -11.91 -6.36
CA TYR A 193 -6.98 -11.16 -6.99
C TYR A 193 -6.54 -10.00 -6.09
N GLU A 194 -7.49 -9.18 -5.67
CA GLU A 194 -7.32 -8.03 -4.77
C GLU A 194 -6.63 -8.36 -3.44
N ARG A 195 -6.84 -9.58 -2.95
CA ARG A 195 -6.21 -10.09 -1.71
C ARG A 195 -4.72 -10.36 -1.82
N ILE A 196 -4.21 -10.47 -3.05
CA ILE A 196 -2.80 -10.78 -3.35
C ILE A 196 -2.22 -9.80 -4.37
N GLU A 197 -2.89 -8.69 -4.62
CA GLU A 197 -2.53 -7.71 -5.65
C GLU A 197 -1.04 -7.30 -5.60
N PRO A 198 -0.43 -7.00 -4.43
CA PRO A 198 1.01 -6.69 -4.37
C PRO A 198 1.93 -7.81 -4.85
N VAL A 199 1.44 -9.05 -4.86
CA VAL A 199 2.14 -10.20 -5.43
C VAL A 199 1.83 -10.35 -6.91
N ALA A 200 0.58 -10.15 -7.32
CA ALA A 200 0.16 -10.24 -8.72
C ALA A 200 0.88 -9.21 -9.61
N GLU A 201 1.00 -7.96 -9.15
CA GLU A 201 1.73 -6.87 -9.81
C GLU A 201 3.22 -7.17 -10.03
N SER A 202 3.80 -8.07 -9.22
CA SER A 202 5.22 -8.43 -9.34
C SER A 202 5.50 -9.42 -10.47
N PHE A 203 4.47 -9.98 -11.12
CA PHE A 203 4.65 -10.93 -12.21
C PHE A 203 5.07 -10.24 -13.51
N PRO A 204 6.01 -10.83 -14.27
CA PRO A 204 6.53 -10.23 -15.49
C PRO A 204 5.51 -10.25 -16.64
N ASP A 205 5.94 -9.75 -17.80
CA ASP A 205 5.20 -9.80 -19.07
C ASP A 205 3.83 -9.09 -19.03
N ASP A 206 3.76 -8.02 -18.23
CA ASP A 206 2.58 -7.18 -18.02
C ASP A 206 1.36 -7.99 -17.58
N LEU A 207 1.55 -9.08 -16.81
CA LEU A 207 0.46 -9.97 -16.43
C LEU A 207 -0.64 -9.25 -15.65
N ASP A 208 -0.28 -8.38 -14.72
CA ASP A 208 -1.23 -7.55 -13.98
C ASP A 208 -2.05 -6.64 -14.91
N PRO A 209 -1.46 -5.82 -15.80
CA PRO A 209 -2.23 -5.06 -16.78
C PRO A 209 -3.12 -5.90 -17.71
N ARG A 210 -2.73 -7.15 -18.01
CA ARG A 210 -3.60 -8.05 -18.81
C ARG A 210 -4.85 -8.48 -18.04
N ILE A 211 -4.76 -8.57 -16.71
CA ILE A 211 -5.84 -8.99 -15.81
C ILE A 211 -6.69 -7.80 -15.36
N ASP A 212 -6.08 -6.68 -14.97
CA ASP A 212 -6.74 -5.66 -14.14
C ASP A 212 -6.51 -4.20 -14.58
N LEU A 213 -5.98 -3.94 -15.77
CA LEU A 213 -5.79 -2.56 -16.22
C LEU A 213 -7.12 -1.81 -16.36
N ARG A 214 -7.21 -0.60 -15.79
CA ARG A 214 -8.37 0.29 -15.91
C ARG A 214 -8.37 1.07 -17.22
N GLU A 215 -9.55 1.51 -17.66
CA GLU A 215 -9.65 2.32 -18.90
C GLU A 215 -8.85 3.64 -18.80
N ALA A 216 -8.78 4.23 -17.61
CA ALA A 216 -8.09 5.50 -17.38
C ALA A 216 -6.57 5.41 -17.58
N ASP A 217 -6.01 4.22 -17.41
CA ASP A 217 -4.56 3.97 -17.45
C ASP A 217 -4.09 3.44 -18.81
N LEU A 218 -5.00 3.27 -19.77
CA LEU A 218 -4.66 2.78 -21.11
C LEU A 218 -3.72 3.73 -21.83
N GLU A 219 -2.57 3.19 -22.24
CA GLU A 219 -1.68 3.89 -23.13
C GLU A 219 -2.24 3.93 -24.56
N PRO A 220 -1.91 4.96 -25.36
CA PRO A 220 -2.33 5.05 -26.75
C PRO A 220 -1.95 3.81 -27.57
N GLY A 221 -2.97 3.05 -27.99
CA GLY A 221 -2.79 1.84 -28.81
C GLY A 221 -2.57 0.56 -28.01
N GLN A 222 -2.55 0.62 -26.68
CA GLN A 222 -2.53 -0.57 -25.83
C GLN A 222 -3.81 -1.38 -26.02
N LYS A 223 -3.66 -2.70 -26.11
CA LYS A 223 -4.81 -3.60 -26.18
C LYS A 223 -5.39 -3.75 -24.78
N TRP A 224 -6.64 -3.36 -24.60
CA TRP A 224 -7.33 -3.50 -23.32
C TRP A 224 -7.95 -4.90 -23.15
N THR A 225 -7.64 -5.57 -22.05
CA THR A 225 -8.14 -6.91 -21.69
C THR A 225 -8.58 -6.96 -20.22
N GLY A 226 -8.86 -8.15 -19.70
CA GLY A 226 -9.04 -8.33 -18.26
C GLY A 226 -10.45 -8.05 -17.73
N PHE A 227 -10.54 -7.90 -16.41
CA PHE A 227 -11.77 -7.67 -15.66
C PHE A 227 -12.46 -6.37 -16.10
N HIS A 228 -11.76 -5.23 -16.12
CA HIS A 228 -12.39 -3.93 -16.42
C HIS A 228 -12.84 -3.79 -17.88
N ALA A 229 -12.17 -4.44 -18.84
CA ALA A 229 -12.66 -4.50 -20.21
C ALA A 229 -14.03 -5.20 -20.28
N LEU A 230 -14.21 -6.31 -19.55
CA LEU A 230 -15.49 -7.02 -19.44
C LEU A 230 -16.51 -6.26 -18.58
N GLU A 231 -16.07 -5.54 -17.54
CA GLU A 231 -16.89 -4.65 -16.73
C GLU A 231 -17.57 -3.59 -17.61
N LYS A 232 -16.82 -2.87 -18.44
CA LYS A 232 -17.40 -1.88 -19.35
C LYS A 232 -18.44 -2.50 -20.29
N GLN A 233 -18.17 -3.70 -20.80
CA GLN A 233 -19.13 -4.42 -21.64
C GLN A 233 -20.41 -4.77 -20.88
N LEU A 234 -20.30 -5.25 -19.65
CA LEU A 234 -21.46 -5.62 -18.86
C LEU A 234 -22.31 -4.41 -18.44
N TRP A 235 -21.69 -3.29 -18.06
CA TRP A 235 -22.39 -2.13 -17.50
C TRP A 235 -22.72 -1.01 -18.49
N VAL A 236 -21.91 -0.80 -19.53
CA VAL A 236 -22.02 0.38 -20.40
C VAL A 236 -22.40 0.01 -21.83
N THR A 237 -21.60 -0.83 -22.50
CA THR A 237 -21.72 -1.02 -23.95
C THR A 237 -22.59 -2.22 -24.35
N GLY A 238 -22.89 -3.12 -23.40
CA GLY A 238 -23.39 -4.46 -23.70
C GLY A 238 -22.24 -5.38 -24.17
N LEU A 239 -22.41 -6.70 -24.01
CA LEU A 239 -21.44 -7.68 -24.49
C LEU A 239 -21.18 -7.50 -25.99
N GLN A 240 -19.92 -7.32 -26.35
CA GLN A 240 -19.45 -7.09 -27.72
C GLN A 240 -19.06 -8.43 -28.39
N PRO A 241 -18.87 -8.47 -29.72
CA PRO A 241 -18.50 -9.70 -30.41
C PRO A 241 -17.20 -10.37 -29.93
N ASP A 242 -16.32 -9.62 -29.26
CA ASP A 242 -15.05 -10.10 -28.71
C ASP A 242 -15.14 -10.56 -27.23
N ALA A 243 -16.32 -10.46 -26.59
CA ALA A 243 -16.51 -10.82 -25.17
C ALA A 243 -15.98 -12.22 -24.84
N ASN A 244 -16.21 -13.20 -25.73
CA ASN A 244 -15.73 -14.57 -25.54
C ASN A 244 -14.20 -14.66 -25.57
N ALA A 245 -13.55 -13.87 -26.43
CA ALA A 245 -12.09 -13.84 -26.53
C ALA A 245 -11.47 -13.16 -25.30
N LEU A 246 -12.09 -12.09 -24.79
CA LEU A 246 -11.67 -11.45 -23.53
C LEU A 246 -11.83 -12.39 -22.34
N ALA A 247 -12.96 -13.09 -22.26
CA ALA A 247 -13.25 -14.11 -21.24
C ALA A 247 -12.22 -15.26 -21.26
N ASP A 248 -11.87 -15.76 -22.45
CA ASP A 248 -10.86 -16.81 -22.60
C ASP A 248 -9.45 -16.32 -22.24
N GLN A 249 -9.10 -15.06 -22.59
CA GLN A 249 -7.84 -14.43 -22.25
C GLN A 249 -7.69 -14.26 -20.74
N LEU A 250 -8.69 -13.67 -20.06
CA LEU A 250 -8.68 -13.49 -18.61
C LEU A 250 -8.49 -14.82 -17.87
N MET A 251 -9.15 -15.89 -18.32
CA MET A 251 -8.98 -17.23 -17.75
C MET A 251 -7.57 -17.79 -17.96
N ALA A 252 -6.93 -17.49 -19.09
CA ALA A 252 -5.56 -17.89 -19.36
C ALA A 252 -4.57 -17.12 -18.48
N ASP A 253 -4.75 -15.81 -18.34
CA ASP A 253 -3.89 -14.95 -17.52
C ASP A 253 -3.98 -15.32 -16.03
N VAL A 254 -5.18 -15.59 -15.52
CA VAL A 254 -5.35 -16.07 -14.13
C VAL A 254 -4.67 -17.44 -13.90
N LYS A 255 -4.64 -18.31 -14.90
CA LYS A 255 -3.90 -19.59 -14.84
C LYS A 255 -2.40 -19.36 -14.86
N GLU A 256 -1.93 -18.43 -15.67
CA GLU A 256 -0.52 -18.03 -15.72
C GLU A 256 -0.05 -17.51 -14.36
N LEU A 257 -0.84 -16.66 -13.70
CA LEU A 257 -0.56 -16.19 -12.34
C LEU A 257 -0.48 -17.35 -11.35
N ASN A 258 -1.47 -18.24 -11.36
CA ASN A 258 -1.51 -19.43 -10.49
C ASN A 258 -0.29 -20.34 -10.71
N ASP A 259 0.10 -20.59 -11.96
CA ASP A 259 1.26 -21.42 -12.29
C ASP A 259 2.56 -20.72 -11.87
N GLY A 260 2.63 -19.41 -12.02
CA GLY A 260 3.72 -18.56 -11.60
C GLY A 260 4.01 -18.64 -10.09
N VAL A 261 3.00 -18.47 -9.24
CA VAL A 261 3.17 -18.57 -7.76
C VAL A 261 3.49 -20.01 -7.31
N LYS A 262 3.17 -21.01 -8.12
CA LYS A 262 3.48 -22.42 -7.87
C LYS A 262 4.80 -22.89 -8.47
N ALA A 263 5.47 -22.06 -9.26
CA ALA A 263 6.73 -22.41 -9.87
C ALA A 263 7.76 -22.80 -8.78
N PRO A 264 8.55 -23.87 -8.96
CA PRO A 264 9.51 -24.33 -7.95
C PRO A 264 10.54 -23.28 -7.52
N GLY A 265 10.88 -22.34 -8.42
CA GLY A 265 11.83 -21.25 -8.17
C GLY A 265 11.20 -19.97 -7.63
N TRP A 266 9.86 -19.86 -7.60
CA TRP A 266 9.22 -18.67 -7.06
C TRP A 266 9.26 -18.70 -5.53
N THR A 267 9.73 -17.62 -4.92
CA THR A 267 9.91 -17.49 -3.47
C THR A 267 9.35 -16.16 -3.01
N ILE A 268 9.01 -16.09 -1.72
CA ILE A 268 8.60 -14.85 -1.06
C ILE A 268 9.78 -14.33 -0.27
N ASP A 269 10.18 -13.09 -0.55
CA ASP A 269 11.06 -12.33 0.34
C ASP A 269 10.24 -11.85 1.55
N SER A 270 10.51 -12.45 2.72
CA SER A 270 9.80 -12.12 3.95
C SER A 270 9.93 -10.66 4.37
N THR A 271 10.98 -9.95 3.92
CA THR A 271 11.15 -8.51 4.22
C THR A 271 10.26 -7.60 3.37
N GLN A 272 9.78 -8.09 2.23
CA GLN A 272 8.90 -7.32 1.34
C GLN A 272 7.41 -7.47 1.70
N ILE A 273 7.04 -8.44 2.53
CA ILE A 273 5.63 -8.72 2.88
C ILE A 273 4.93 -7.50 3.49
N ALA A 274 5.55 -6.86 4.49
CA ALA A 274 5.00 -5.65 5.10
C ALA A 274 5.10 -4.42 4.15
N GLY A 275 5.98 -4.49 3.16
CA GLY A 275 6.09 -3.60 2.00
C GLY A 275 4.79 -3.56 1.21
N GLY A 276 4.48 -4.69 0.58
CA GLY A 276 3.27 -4.82 -0.24
C GLY A 276 1.99 -4.53 0.54
N ALA A 277 1.91 -4.97 1.80
CA ALA A 277 0.75 -4.67 2.65
C ALA A 277 0.56 -3.17 2.89
N GLN A 278 1.66 -2.40 3.03
CA GLN A 278 1.60 -0.95 3.17
C GLN A 278 1.20 -0.28 1.85
N GLY A 279 1.87 -0.63 0.74
CA GLY A 279 1.59 -0.05 -0.58
C GLY A 279 0.11 -0.16 -0.93
N LEU A 280 -0.44 -1.37 -0.76
CA LEU A 280 -1.86 -1.63 -0.99
C LEU A 280 -2.80 -0.78 -0.12
N LEU A 281 -2.47 -0.57 1.16
CA LEU A 281 -3.28 0.29 2.04
C LEU A 281 -3.16 1.77 1.67
N ASP A 282 -1.97 2.21 1.27
CA ASP A 282 -1.74 3.58 0.81
C ASP A 282 -2.54 3.85 -0.46
N GLU A 283 -2.54 2.92 -1.42
CA GLU A 283 -3.26 3.00 -2.68
C GLU A 283 -4.77 3.17 -2.45
N ILE A 284 -5.39 2.32 -1.59
CA ILE A 284 -6.80 2.48 -1.23
C ILE A 284 -7.08 3.90 -0.73
N ALA A 285 -6.23 4.41 0.17
CA ALA A 285 -6.43 5.72 0.77
C ALA A 285 -6.18 6.89 -0.21
N ALA A 286 -5.39 6.69 -1.27
CA ALA A 286 -4.97 7.70 -2.23
C ALA A 286 -5.94 7.86 -3.40
N SER A 287 -6.17 6.74 -4.07
CA SER A 287 -6.64 6.71 -5.45
C SER A 287 -7.97 5.95 -5.48
N LYS A 288 -7.97 4.69 -5.04
CA LYS A 288 -9.16 3.82 -5.07
C LYS A 288 -10.30 4.39 -4.23
N ILE A 289 -10.04 5.16 -3.16
CA ILE A 289 -11.09 5.86 -2.39
C ILE A 289 -11.99 6.79 -3.25
N SER A 290 -11.54 7.22 -4.42
CA SER A 290 -12.36 8.03 -5.33
C SER A 290 -13.46 7.20 -6.02
N GLY A 291 -13.31 5.87 -6.05
CA GLY A 291 -14.16 4.94 -6.80
C GLY A 291 -13.71 4.82 -8.26
N GLU A 292 -12.41 4.94 -8.50
CA GLU A 292 -11.81 4.88 -9.83
C GLU A 292 -11.59 3.47 -10.35
N GLU A 293 -11.53 2.48 -9.44
CA GLU A 293 -11.24 1.09 -9.75
C GLU A 293 -12.38 0.49 -10.57
N ASP A 294 -13.57 0.44 -9.97
CA ASP A 294 -14.77 -0.09 -10.59
C ASP A 294 -15.67 1.04 -11.10
N ILE A 295 -15.14 1.86 -12.01
CA ILE A 295 -15.82 3.10 -12.45
C ILE A 295 -17.18 2.84 -13.13
N PHE A 296 -17.43 1.62 -13.63
CA PHE A 296 -18.68 1.27 -14.31
C PHE A 296 -19.66 0.51 -13.41
N SER A 297 -19.17 -0.39 -12.57
CA SER A 297 -19.97 -1.28 -11.73
C SER A 297 -20.17 -0.75 -10.30
N HIS A 298 -19.25 0.10 -9.84
CA HIS A 298 -19.18 0.69 -8.51
C HIS A 298 -19.11 -0.36 -7.40
N THR A 299 -18.33 -1.42 -7.60
CA THR A 299 -18.14 -2.51 -6.64
C THR A 299 -16.88 -2.37 -5.78
N ASP A 300 -16.30 -1.17 -5.71
CA ASP A 300 -15.01 -0.86 -5.07
C ASP A 300 -14.93 -1.31 -3.59
N LEU A 301 -16.05 -1.43 -2.88
CA LEU A 301 -16.07 -1.90 -1.48
C LEU A 301 -15.72 -3.40 -1.33
N TRP A 302 -15.93 -4.21 -2.37
CA TRP A 302 -15.44 -5.59 -2.37
C TRP A 302 -13.92 -5.60 -2.44
N ASP A 303 -13.36 -4.78 -3.32
CA ASP A 303 -11.93 -4.66 -3.55
C ASP A 303 -11.25 -4.08 -2.30
N PHE A 304 -11.77 -2.99 -1.70
CA PHE A 304 -11.24 -2.45 -0.45
C PHE A 304 -11.22 -3.47 0.69
N GLN A 305 -12.28 -4.26 0.84
CA GLN A 305 -12.30 -5.32 1.85
C GLN A 305 -11.26 -6.39 1.54
N ALA A 306 -11.15 -6.81 0.29
CA ALA A 306 -10.19 -7.82 -0.13
C ALA A 306 -8.75 -7.36 0.06
N ASN A 307 -8.43 -6.12 -0.29
CA ASN A 307 -7.13 -5.51 -0.06
C ASN A 307 -6.81 -5.43 1.45
N VAL A 308 -7.75 -4.99 2.28
CA VAL A 308 -7.59 -4.95 3.75
C VAL A 308 -7.37 -6.36 4.32
N ASP A 309 -8.14 -7.37 3.87
CA ASP A 309 -7.97 -8.78 4.27
C ASP A 309 -6.58 -9.32 3.89
N GLY A 310 -6.13 -8.98 2.67
CA GLY A 310 -4.82 -9.34 2.14
C GLY A 310 -3.68 -8.75 2.96
N SER A 311 -3.72 -7.44 3.18
CA SER A 311 -2.75 -6.72 4.01
C SER A 311 -2.73 -7.22 5.45
N GLN A 312 -3.89 -7.54 6.04
CA GLN A 312 -3.96 -8.12 7.38
C GLN A 312 -3.27 -9.49 7.42
N THR A 313 -3.51 -10.34 6.43
CA THR A 313 -2.89 -11.67 6.36
C THR A 313 -1.38 -11.59 6.12
N ALA A 314 -0.94 -10.65 5.27
CA ALA A 314 0.47 -10.36 5.05
C ALA A 314 1.15 -9.97 6.38
N VAL A 315 0.60 -8.99 7.12
CA VAL A 315 1.14 -8.61 8.43
C VAL A 315 1.06 -9.76 9.45
N ALA A 316 -0.02 -10.55 9.42
CA ALA A 316 -0.18 -11.73 10.28
C ALA A 316 0.97 -12.73 10.10
N SER A 317 1.47 -12.89 8.87
CA SER A 317 2.56 -13.84 8.58
C SER A 317 3.90 -13.47 9.22
N VAL A 318 4.14 -12.17 9.49
CA VAL A 318 5.39 -11.67 10.11
C VAL A 318 5.25 -11.40 11.62
N ARG A 319 4.11 -11.76 12.23
CA ARG A 319 3.85 -11.49 13.67
C ARG A 319 4.85 -12.10 14.64
N PRO A 320 5.37 -13.32 14.45
CA PRO A 320 6.41 -13.83 15.35
C PRO A 320 7.61 -12.88 15.47
N ILE A 321 8.05 -12.32 14.34
CA ILE A 321 9.16 -11.36 14.27
C ILE A 321 8.76 -10.00 14.84
N LEU A 322 7.57 -9.50 14.46
CA LEU A 322 7.07 -8.20 14.92
C LEU A 322 6.88 -8.20 16.44
N ASP A 323 6.22 -9.20 16.99
CA ASP A 323 5.84 -9.23 18.40
C ASP A 323 7.03 -9.52 19.31
N SER A 324 8.03 -10.29 18.84
CA SER A 324 9.28 -10.50 19.59
C SER A 324 10.12 -9.23 19.71
N ARG A 325 10.02 -8.31 18.74
CA ARG A 325 10.79 -7.06 18.68
C ARG A 325 10.03 -5.84 19.18
N ASN A 326 8.72 -5.77 18.92
CA ASN A 326 7.84 -4.65 19.24
C ASN A 326 6.36 -5.06 19.33
N ALA A 327 6.01 -5.83 20.37
CA ALA A 327 4.63 -6.26 20.64
C ALA A 327 3.60 -5.12 20.77
N GLU A 328 4.03 -3.92 21.15
CA GLU A 328 3.11 -2.77 21.25
C GLU A 328 2.70 -2.26 19.86
N LEU A 329 3.63 -2.21 18.91
CA LEU A 329 3.29 -1.93 17.51
C LEU A 329 2.35 -3.00 16.94
N GLY A 330 2.58 -4.27 17.27
CA GLY A 330 1.66 -5.37 16.90
C GLY A 330 0.22 -5.09 17.31
N LYS A 331 -0.02 -4.72 18.58
CA LYS A 331 -1.37 -4.37 19.06
C LYS A 331 -1.97 -3.14 18.36
N GLN A 332 -1.15 -2.15 18.02
CA GLN A 332 -1.61 -0.96 17.30
C GLN A 332 -2.05 -1.30 15.88
N VAL A 333 -1.34 -2.21 15.22
CA VAL A 333 -1.73 -2.71 13.89
C VAL A 333 -3.03 -3.52 13.97
N ASP A 334 -3.16 -4.42 14.95
CA ASP A 334 -4.39 -5.22 15.15
C ASP A 334 -5.60 -4.32 15.38
N LYS A 335 -5.43 -3.27 16.21
CA LYS A 335 -6.47 -2.27 16.42
C LYS A 335 -6.81 -1.51 15.14
N GLY A 336 -5.81 -1.12 14.35
CA GLY A 336 -6.03 -0.39 13.10
C GLY A 336 -6.85 -1.20 12.09
N PHE A 337 -6.51 -2.49 11.91
CA PHE A 337 -7.30 -3.39 11.06
C PHE A 337 -8.73 -3.53 11.56
N ALA A 338 -8.91 -3.79 12.86
CA ALA A 338 -10.25 -3.92 13.45
C ALA A 338 -11.10 -2.64 13.30
N ASP A 339 -10.49 -1.46 13.43
CA ASP A 339 -11.18 -0.17 13.24
C ASP A 339 -11.62 0.01 11.77
N VAL A 340 -10.75 -0.31 10.79
CA VAL A 340 -11.08 -0.23 9.34
C VAL A 340 -12.15 -1.26 8.95
N GLU A 341 -12.02 -2.51 9.39
CA GLU A 341 -13.03 -3.56 9.16
C GLU A 341 -14.39 -3.16 9.73
N ALA A 342 -14.42 -2.57 10.94
CA ALA A 342 -15.66 -2.08 11.54
C ALA A 342 -16.30 -0.93 10.75
N LEU A 343 -15.50 -0.10 10.06
CA LEU A 343 -16.01 0.93 9.16
C LEU A 343 -16.56 0.30 7.88
N LEU A 344 -15.81 -0.59 7.22
CA LEU A 344 -16.26 -1.30 6.02
C LEU A 344 -17.56 -2.07 6.27
N ALA A 345 -17.70 -2.71 7.44
CA ALA A 345 -18.88 -3.44 7.84
C ALA A 345 -20.17 -2.59 7.84
N LYS A 346 -20.08 -1.26 8.01
CA LYS A 346 -21.24 -0.34 7.93
C LYS A 346 -21.86 -0.29 6.53
N TYR A 347 -21.11 -0.66 5.50
CA TYR A 347 -21.54 -0.61 4.10
C TYR A 347 -22.01 -1.98 3.58
N ARG A 348 -22.03 -3.01 4.43
CA ARG A 348 -22.55 -4.34 4.06
C ARG A 348 -24.04 -4.28 3.72
N SER A 349 -24.43 -5.04 2.70
CA SER A 349 -25.82 -5.22 2.27
C SER A 349 -26.02 -6.67 1.83
N GLY A 350 -26.77 -7.44 2.61
CA GLY A 350 -26.84 -8.90 2.42
C GLY A 350 -25.46 -9.54 2.53
N ASP A 351 -25.14 -10.43 1.59
CA ASP A 351 -23.84 -11.10 1.53
C ASP A 351 -22.73 -10.23 0.88
N GLY A 352 -23.07 -9.02 0.41
CA GLY A 352 -22.18 -8.10 -0.30
C GLY A 352 -22.11 -6.72 0.35
N PHE A 353 -21.92 -5.69 -0.48
CA PHE A 353 -21.91 -4.29 -0.07
C PHE A 353 -22.93 -3.46 -0.84
N VAL A 354 -23.19 -2.23 -0.37
CA VAL A 354 -23.80 -1.20 -1.23
C VAL A 354 -22.85 -0.84 -2.38
N LEU A 355 -23.37 -0.26 -3.46
CA LEU A 355 -22.53 0.25 -4.53
C LEU A 355 -21.81 1.53 -4.09
N TYR A 356 -20.56 1.71 -4.51
CA TYR A 356 -19.70 2.78 -4.01
C TYR A 356 -20.15 4.19 -4.39
N ASN A 357 -20.91 4.32 -5.47
CA ASN A 357 -21.58 5.57 -5.84
C ASN A 357 -22.66 6.02 -4.83
N THR A 358 -23.05 5.15 -3.88
CA THR A 358 -23.93 5.51 -2.76
C THR A 358 -23.18 5.97 -1.51
N VAL A 359 -21.86 5.75 -1.45
CA VAL A 359 -21.00 6.18 -0.35
C VAL A 359 -20.68 7.66 -0.52
N THR A 360 -21.13 8.48 0.41
CA THR A 360 -21.01 9.95 0.34
C THR A 360 -19.58 10.42 0.59
N GLU A 361 -19.21 11.59 0.07
CA GLU A 361 -17.87 12.17 0.26
C GLU A 361 -17.41 12.21 1.73
N PRO A 362 -18.22 12.62 2.72
CA PRO A 362 -17.79 12.56 4.13
C PRO A 362 -17.49 11.14 4.63
N GLN A 363 -18.21 10.14 4.13
CA GLN A 363 -17.97 8.72 4.45
C GLN A 363 -16.69 8.21 3.81
N ARG A 364 -16.43 8.57 2.54
CA ARG A 364 -15.18 8.25 1.84
C ARG A 364 -13.98 8.82 2.60
N GLN A 365 -14.08 10.07 3.06
CA GLN A 365 -13.04 10.69 3.88
C GLN A 365 -12.88 10.06 5.26
N GLU A 366 -13.95 9.55 5.89
CA GLU A 366 -13.85 8.78 7.14
C GLU A 366 -13.05 7.49 6.92
N LEU A 367 -13.36 6.76 5.85
CA LEU A 367 -12.67 5.53 5.49
C LEU A 367 -11.19 5.78 5.13
N SER A 368 -10.90 6.74 4.24
CA SER A 368 -9.52 7.08 3.86
C SER A 368 -8.66 7.48 5.06
N ARG A 369 -9.18 8.29 6.00
CA ARG A 369 -8.42 8.64 7.23
C ARG A 369 -8.12 7.44 8.12
N ALA A 370 -9.05 6.48 8.22
CA ALA A 370 -8.83 5.28 9.01
C ALA A 370 -7.78 4.37 8.35
N ILE A 371 -7.83 4.22 7.03
CA ILE A 371 -6.87 3.44 6.26
C ILE A 371 -5.47 4.10 6.30
N ASP A 372 -5.37 5.43 6.14
CA ASP A 372 -4.09 6.15 6.26
C ASP A 372 -3.47 5.97 7.66
N ALA A 373 -4.29 6.01 8.71
CA ALA A 373 -3.84 5.76 10.08
C ALA A 373 -3.34 4.31 10.26
N LEU A 374 -4.01 3.33 9.66
CA LEU A 374 -3.58 1.94 9.63
C LEU A 374 -2.26 1.77 8.85
N SER A 375 -2.16 2.31 7.63
CA SER A 375 -0.96 2.26 6.80
C SER A 375 0.25 2.84 7.53
N LYS A 376 0.09 3.95 8.24
CA LYS A 376 1.15 4.53 9.09
C LYS A 376 1.65 3.55 10.16
N ASN A 377 0.80 2.70 10.73
CA ASN A 377 1.25 1.66 11.66
C ASN A 377 1.95 0.51 10.91
N VAL A 378 1.40 0.09 9.76
CA VAL A 378 1.98 -1.00 8.94
C VAL A 378 3.37 -0.63 8.39
N SER A 379 3.59 0.61 7.94
CA SER A 379 4.90 1.08 7.48
C SER A 379 6.01 0.92 8.53
N GLN A 380 5.67 1.04 9.83
CA GLN A 380 6.64 0.83 10.91
C GLN A 380 7.02 -0.64 11.07
N VAL A 381 6.16 -1.57 10.65
CA VAL A 381 6.45 -3.01 10.70
C VAL A 381 7.67 -3.34 9.86
N GLN A 382 7.79 -2.76 8.66
CA GLN A 382 8.98 -2.94 7.80
C GLN A 382 10.28 -2.63 8.55
N GLY A 383 10.33 -1.46 9.21
CA GLY A 383 11.51 -1.06 9.97
C GLY A 383 11.84 -1.98 11.15
N VAL A 384 10.82 -2.63 11.74
CA VAL A 384 11.01 -3.60 12.82
C VAL A 384 11.48 -4.96 12.29
N ILE A 385 10.98 -5.41 11.13
CA ILE A 385 11.31 -6.74 10.57
C ILE A 385 12.61 -6.75 9.74
N ALA A 386 12.96 -5.64 9.08
CA ALA A 386 14.06 -5.58 8.12
C ALA A 386 15.45 -5.95 8.67
N PRO A 387 15.81 -5.67 9.94
CA PRO A 387 17.06 -6.16 10.50
C PRO A 387 17.07 -7.70 10.60
N GLN A 388 18.02 -8.37 9.97
CA GLN A 388 18.19 -9.83 10.01
C GLN A 388 19.42 -10.23 10.81
#